data_AF-A0A6A4GVD3-F1
#
_entry.id   AF-A0A6A4GVD3-F1
#
_cell.length_a   1.000
_cell.length_b   1.000
_cell.length_c   1.000
_cell.angle_alpha   90.00
_cell.angle_beta   90.00
_cell.angle_gamma   90.00
#
_symmetry.space_group_name_H-M   'P 1'
#
loop_
_entity.id
_entity.type
_entity.pdbx_description
1 polymer ?
#
loop_
_entity_poly.entity_id
_entity_poly.type
_entity_poly.pdbx_seq_one_letter_code
_entity_poly.pdbx_strand_id
1 'polypeptide(L)'
;EGAFDEAVKGVGAIEHTASPVHFNAEDPEEIIVPAVNGTIGVLKSALAVSSVQRIVITSSCAAVLSLLPEPKRFSEVDWNDLSVEGVKKNGKDASALDKYCASKTLAERAAWDFYEANKAKVSWDLVVLNPPNVFGPVIHDVSSPSSLGASAGDWYNTVVRPDMGGKSLEELATFGSGWVDVRDIALAHALSLIKEEAGGERVVVSAGEWVFQDFIDTANALSPSPIPSHTDMPKGNRGAGKPPKIAFDTAKASKIFGHELKYRSMEETTRDTLKDFERRGW
;
A
#
# COMPACT_ATOMS: atom_id res chain seq x y z
N GLU A 1 -6.68 23.77 7.39
CA GLU A 1 -7.88 23.75 6.52
C GLU A 1 -7.58 24.52 5.24
N GLY A 2 -8.28 24.23 4.13
CA GLY A 2 -8.18 24.96 2.85
C GLY A 2 -6.96 24.66 1.98
N ALA A 3 -6.12 23.68 2.33
CA ALA A 3 -4.86 23.39 1.64
C ALA A 3 -5.00 23.02 0.15
N PHE A 4 -6.18 22.54 -0.25
CA PHE A 4 -6.46 22.08 -1.61
C PHE A 4 -7.46 22.96 -2.37
N ASP A 5 -7.97 24.04 -1.77
CA ASP A 5 -9.10 24.82 -2.32
C ASP A 5 -8.82 25.40 -3.70
N GLU A 6 -7.59 25.84 -3.96
CA GLU A 6 -7.19 26.31 -5.29
C GLU A 6 -6.89 25.15 -6.26
N ALA A 7 -6.29 24.06 -5.75
CA ALA A 7 -5.86 22.93 -6.56
C ALA A 7 -7.02 22.12 -7.16
N VAL A 8 -8.19 22.11 -6.49
CA VAL A 8 -9.38 21.38 -6.94
C VAL A 8 -10.21 22.15 -7.99
N LYS A 9 -9.90 23.42 -8.25
CA LYS A 9 -10.69 24.21 -9.21
C LYS A 9 -10.43 23.75 -10.65
N GLY A 10 -11.51 23.38 -11.35
CA GLY A 10 -11.46 23.04 -12.77
C GLY A 10 -10.92 21.64 -13.08
N VAL A 11 -10.61 20.82 -12.05
CA VAL A 11 -10.20 19.43 -12.26
C VAL A 11 -11.41 18.52 -12.35
N GLY A 12 -11.34 17.50 -13.21
CA GLY A 12 -12.40 16.52 -13.42
C GLY A 12 -12.36 15.35 -12.44
N ALA A 13 -11.19 15.03 -11.88
CA ALA A 13 -11.04 13.99 -10.88
C ALA A 13 -9.84 14.25 -9.96
N ILE A 14 -9.82 13.58 -8.81
CA ILE A 14 -8.77 13.72 -7.79
C ILE A 14 -8.21 12.33 -7.45
N GLU A 15 -6.88 12.21 -7.50
CA GLU A 15 -6.12 11.07 -6.98
C GLU A 15 -5.47 11.47 -5.66
N HIS A 16 -6.05 11.07 -4.54
CA HIS A 16 -5.51 11.35 -3.21
C HIS A 16 -4.64 10.20 -2.73
N THR A 17 -3.36 10.24 -3.11
CA THR A 17 -2.35 9.22 -2.74
C THR A 17 -1.49 9.63 -1.53
N ALA A 18 -1.67 10.86 -1.03
CA ALA A 18 -0.80 11.49 -0.07
C ALA A 18 -1.10 11.03 1.37
N SER A 19 -0.40 9.99 1.82
CA SER A 19 -0.29 9.68 3.24
C SER A 19 1.07 9.03 3.52
N PRO A 20 2.00 9.71 4.22
CA PRO A 20 3.32 9.15 4.49
C PRO A 20 3.20 7.86 5.31
N VAL A 21 3.92 6.82 4.88
CA VAL A 21 4.06 5.56 5.64
C VAL A 21 5.27 5.69 6.56
N HIS A 22 5.04 5.85 7.85
CA HIS A 22 6.11 5.82 8.86
C HIS A 22 5.63 5.12 10.14
N PHE A 23 6.59 4.57 10.88
CA PHE A 23 6.35 3.83 12.13
C PHE A 23 6.96 4.53 13.35
N ASN A 24 7.30 5.81 13.19
CA ASN A 24 8.09 6.58 14.17
C ASN A 24 7.22 7.42 15.13
N ALA A 25 5.90 7.18 15.16
CA ALA A 25 4.98 7.95 16.00
C ALA A 25 5.07 7.48 17.46
N GLU A 26 5.41 8.40 18.36
CA GLU A 26 5.39 8.14 19.80
C GLU A 26 3.96 8.21 20.32
N ASP A 27 3.25 9.28 19.98
CA ASP A 27 1.83 9.42 20.23
C ASP A 27 0.99 8.96 19.02
N PRO A 28 -0.04 8.11 19.19
CA PRO A 28 -0.93 7.75 18.09
C PRO A 28 -1.53 8.95 17.34
N GLU A 29 -1.76 10.08 18.02
CA GLU A 29 -2.31 11.28 17.39
C GLU A 29 -1.38 11.87 16.33
N GLU A 30 -0.07 11.70 16.46
CA GLU A 30 0.94 12.19 15.50
C GLU A 30 0.79 11.58 14.11
N ILE A 31 0.16 10.41 14.01
CA ILE A 31 -0.10 9.74 12.73
C ILE A 31 -1.59 9.68 12.38
N ILE A 32 -2.48 9.54 13.37
CA ILE A 32 -3.94 9.45 13.15
C ILE A 32 -4.50 10.81 12.71
N VAL A 33 -4.17 11.89 13.43
CA VAL A 33 -4.77 13.21 13.15
C VAL A 33 -4.38 13.72 11.76
N PRO A 34 -3.10 13.67 11.33
CA PRO A 34 -2.74 14.07 9.97
C PRO A 34 -3.37 13.20 8.90
N ALA A 35 -3.47 11.88 9.10
CA ALA A 35 -4.08 10.97 8.14
C ALA A 35 -5.56 11.29 7.92
N VAL A 36 -6.32 11.47 9.01
CA VAL A 36 -7.76 11.83 8.95
C VAL A 36 -7.92 13.22 8.33
N ASN A 37 -7.18 14.23 8.82
CA ASN A 37 -7.33 15.60 8.37
C ASN A 37 -6.88 15.82 6.93
N GLY A 38 -5.82 15.14 6.47
CA GLY A 38 -5.38 15.17 5.08
C GLY A 38 -6.47 14.64 4.14
N THR A 39 -7.04 13.49 4.51
CA THR A 39 -8.10 12.83 3.76
C THR A 39 -9.39 13.65 3.73
N ILE A 40 -9.89 14.10 4.88
CA ILE A 40 -11.09 14.93 4.96
C ILE A 40 -10.86 16.31 4.31
N GLY A 41 -9.65 16.85 4.41
CA GLY A 41 -9.30 18.15 3.85
C GLY A 41 -9.53 18.20 2.34
N VAL A 42 -9.08 17.18 1.59
CA VAL A 42 -9.29 17.13 0.14
C VAL A 42 -10.76 16.96 -0.22
N LEU A 43 -11.52 16.15 0.54
CA LEU A 43 -12.95 15.96 0.31
C LEU A 43 -13.77 17.23 0.59
N LYS A 44 -13.39 18.00 1.63
CA LYS A 44 -13.98 19.30 1.93
C LYS A 44 -13.71 20.31 0.81
N SER A 45 -12.49 20.39 0.29
CA SER A 45 -12.17 21.25 -0.84
C SER A 45 -12.95 20.83 -2.09
N ALA A 46 -13.04 19.53 -2.37
CA ALA A 46 -13.79 19.00 -3.51
C ALA A 46 -15.31 19.21 -3.39
N LEU A 47 -15.86 19.28 -2.17
CA LEU A 47 -17.27 19.62 -1.92
C LEU A 47 -17.60 21.07 -2.35
N ALA A 48 -16.61 21.96 -2.36
CA ALA A 48 -16.80 23.38 -2.70
C ALA A 48 -16.82 23.65 -4.22
N VAL A 49 -16.59 22.64 -5.05
CA VAL A 49 -16.55 22.76 -6.52
C VAL A 49 -17.45 21.72 -7.18
N SER A 50 -17.96 22.03 -8.37
CA SER A 50 -18.81 21.11 -9.16
C SER A 50 -18.07 20.44 -10.32
N SER A 51 -16.79 20.78 -10.55
CA SER A 51 -16.01 20.24 -11.66
C SER A 51 -15.58 18.79 -11.43
N VAL A 52 -15.41 18.38 -10.17
CA VAL A 52 -14.93 17.05 -9.79
C VAL A 52 -16.06 16.03 -9.98
N GLN A 53 -15.76 14.94 -10.67
CA GLN A 53 -16.66 13.83 -10.98
C GLN A 53 -16.28 12.54 -10.25
N ARG A 54 -15.02 12.39 -9.83
CA ARG A 54 -14.55 11.23 -9.09
C ARG A 54 -13.37 11.57 -8.20
N ILE A 55 -13.36 10.97 -7.02
CA ILE A 55 -12.22 11.01 -6.11
C ILE A 55 -11.78 9.58 -5.84
N VAL A 56 -10.50 9.28 -6.10
CA VAL A 56 -9.87 8.00 -5.79
C VAL A 56 -8.89 8.22 -4.65
N ILE A 57 -9.03 7.46 -3.56
CA ILE A 57 -8.16 7.56 -2.39
C ILE A 57 -7.28 6.31 -2.31
N THR A 58 -5.98 6.51 -2.11
CA THR A 58 -5.09 5.42 -1.71
C THR A 58 -5.22 5.20 -0.21
N SER A 59 -5.92 4.14 0.19
CA SER A 59 -5.86 3.62 1.55
C SER A 59 -4.78 2.53 1.63
N SER A 60 -5.03 1.45 2.34
CA SER A 60 -4.11 0.32 2.50
C SER A 60 -4.86 -0.91 2.97
N CYS A 61 -4.35 -2.10 2.69
CA CYS A 61 -4.76 -3.31 3.39
C CYS A 61 -4.55 -3.22 4.91
N ALA A 62 -3.77 -2.27 5.43
CA ALA A 62 -3.70 -1.98 6.86
C ALA A 62 -5.05 -1.55 7.48
N ALA A 63 -5.97 -1.02 6.67
CA ALA A 63 -7.35 -0.72 7.06
C ALA A 63 -8.30 -1.94 6.97
N VAL A 64 -7.82 -3.05 6.42
CA VAL A 64 -8.60 -4.26 6.08
C VAL A 64 -8.20 -5.44 6.95
N LEU A 65 -6.90 -5.72 7.05
CA LEU A 65 -6.35 -6.88 7.75
C LEU A 65 -6.38 -6.70 9.26
N SER A 66 -6.44 -7.80 10.00
CA SER A 66 -6.18 -7.81 11.43
C SER A 66 -5.18 -8.92 11.77
N LEU A 67 -4.33 -8.71 12.78
CA LEU A 67 -3.41 -9.73 13.25
C LEU A 67 -4.16 -10.77 14.08
N LEU A 68 -4.40 -11.95 13.49
CA LEU A 68 -5.13 -13.05 14.11
C LEU A 68 -4.20 -14.26 14.34
N PRO A 69 -4.46 -15.10 15.38
CA PRO A 69 -3.71 -16.33 15.58
C PRO A 69 -3.81 -17.29 14.39
N GLU A 70 -5.02 -17.41 13.85
CA GLU A 70 -5.37 -18.29 12.72
C GLU A 70 -5.25 -17.56 11.38
N PRO A 71 -4.87 -18.28 10.30
CA PRO A 71 -4.87 -17.71 8.96
C PRO A 71 -6.26 -17.20 8.54
N LYS A 72 -6.31 -16.05 7.88
CA LYS A 72 -7.54 -15.47 7.34
C LYS A 72 -7.32 -14.85 5.95
N ARG A 73 -8.27 -15.11 5.06
CA ARG A 73 -8.44 -14.38 3.79
C ARG A 73 -9.40 -13.22 4.04
N PHE A 74 -8.91 -12.00 3.90
CA PHE A 74 -9.67 -10.77 4.10
C PHE A 74 -10.24 -10.25 2.77
N SER A 75 -11.37 -9.56 2.82
CA SER A 75 -11.98 -8.91 1.65
C SER A 75 -12.42 -7.48 1.97
N GLU A 76 -13.08 -6.81 1.03
CA GLU A 76 -13.45 -5.41 1.13
C GLU A 76 -14.52 -5.11 2.20
N VAL A 77 -15.11 -6.14 2.82
CA VAL A 77 -16.03 -5.97 3.96
C VAL A 77 -15.32 -5.92 5.30
N ASP A 78 -14.06 -6.37 5.36
CA ASP A 78 -13.29 -6.42 6.59
C ASP A 78 -12.72 -5.05 6.97
N TRP A 79 -12.69 -4.76 8.26
CA TRP A 79 -12.09 -3.56 8.83
C TRP A 79 -11.15 -3.92 9.97
N ASN A 80 -10.04 -3.20 10.08
CA ASN A 80 -9.08 -3.41 11.16
C ASN A 80 -9.49 -2.73 12.46
N ASP A 81 -10.62 -3.16 13.03
CA ASP A 81 -11.13 -2.63 14.29
C ASP A 81 -10.21 -3.02 15.47
N LEU A 82 -9.49 -4.13 15.36
CA LEU A 82 -8.55 -4.60 16.39
C LEU A 82 -7.41 -3.61 16.63
N SER A 83 -6.77 -3.07 15.58
CA SER A 83 -5.73 -2.05 15.78
C SER A 83 -6.31 -0.74 16.32
N VAL A 84 -7.53 -0.35 15.91
CA VAL A 84 -8.20 0.85 16.46
C VAL A 84 -8.49 0.69 17.95
N GLU A 85 -9.03 -0.46 18.37
CA GLU A 85 -9.29 -0.78 19.78
C GLU A 85 -7.99 -0.91 20.58
N GLY A 86 -6.96 -1.52 20.00
CA GLY A 86 -5.63 -1.64 20.59
C GLY A 86 -5.01 -0.27 20.88
N VAL A 87 -5.09 0.67 19.93
CA VAL A 87 -4.64 2.05 20.13
C VAL A 87 -5.47 2.77 21.19
N LYS A 88 -6.81 2.65 21.17
CA LYS A 88 -7.67 3.26 22.20
C LYS A 88 -7.36 2.76 23.60
N LYS A 89 -7.05 1.47 23.73
CA LYS A 89 -6.75 0.83 25.02
C LYS A 89 -5.36 1.19 25.53
N ASN A 90 -4.36 1.16 24.67
CA ASN A 90 -2.95 1.23 25.07
C ASN A 90 -2.34 2.63 24.87
N GLY A 91 -2.99 3.52 24.11
CA GLY A 91 -2.48 4.87 23.85
C GLY A 91 -1.06 4.84 23.28
N LYS A 92 -0.14 5.53 23.95
CA LYS A 92 1.29 5.59 23.58
C LYS A 92 1.99 4.23 23.59
N ASP A 93 1.50 3.30 24.41
CA ASP A 93 2.07 1.95 24.55
C ASP A 93 1.59 0.98 23.46
N ALA A 94 0.69 1.42 22.55
CA ALA A 94 0.33 0.64 21.38
C ALA A 94 1.56 0.40 20.48
N SER A 95 1.57 -0.73 19.78
CA SER A 95 2.66 -1.03 18.84
C SER A 95 2.69 0.00 17.69
N ALA A 96 3.86 0.25 17.12
CA ALA A 96 3.98 1.16 15.97
C ALA A 96 3.12 0.69 14.78
N LEU A 97 3.00 -0.62 14.60
CA LEU A 97 2.15 -1.21 13.58
C LEU A 97 0.66 -0.93 13.87
N ASP A 98 0.20 -1.06 15.11
CA ASP A 98 -1.19 -0.74 15.47
C ASP A 98 -1.50 0.74 15.27
N LYS A 99 -0.57 1.65 15.63
CA LYS A 99 -0.74 3.09 15.39
C LYS A 99 -0.91 3.38 13.89
N TYR A 100 -0.07 2.78 13.04
CA TYR A 100 -0.18 2.92 11.59
C TYR A 100 -1.46 2.31 11.03
N CYS A 101 -1.82 1.09 11.44
CA CYS A 101 -3.03 0.43 11.00
C CYS A 101 -4.30 1.21 11.43
N ALA A 102 -4.32 1.72 12.66
CA ALA A 102 -5.42 2.55 13.15
C ALA A 102 -5.53 3.86 12.37
N SER A 103 -4.42 4.51 12.00
CA SER A 103 -4.46 5.75 11.20
C SER A 103 -5.06 5.53 9.83
N LYS A 104 -4.67 4.45 9.13
CA LYS A 104 -5.25 4.08 7.82
C LYS A 104 -6.73 3.72 7.95
N THR A 105 -7.09 2.95 8.97
CA THR A 105 -8.48 2.55 9.25
C THR A 105 -9.37 3.76 9.50
N LEU A 106 -8.95 4.66 10.39
CA LEU A 106 -9.75 5.83 10.77
C LEU A 106 -9.83 6.87 9.65
N ALA A 107 -8.75 7.09 8.90
CA ALA A 107 -8.76 7.99 7.75
C ALA A 107 -9.72 7.52 6.66
N GLU A 108 -9.71 6.22 6.36
CA GLU A 108 -10.62 5.63 5.37
C GLU A 108 -12.08 5.66 5.84
N ARG A 109 -12.36 5.30 7.10
CA ARG A 109 -13.72 5.43 7.67
C ARG A 109 -14.21 6.87 7.58
N ALA A 110 -13.37 7.84 7.95
CA ALA A 110 -13.73 9.25 7.87
C ALA A 110 -14.05 9.68 6.42
N ALA A 111 -13.32 9.17 5.42
CA ALA A 111 -13.62 9.43 4.02
C ALA A 111 -15.02 8.94 3.61
N TRP A 112 -15.35 7.69 3.96
CA TRP A 112 -16.67 7.12 3.69
C TRP A 112 -17.78 7.84 4.44
N ASP A 113 -17.58 8.12 5.73
CA ASP A 113 -18.55 8.84 6.56
C ASP A 113 -18.83 10.25 5.99
N PHE A 114 -17.78 10.97 5.56
CA PHE A 114 -17.91 12.27 4.93
C PHE A 114 -18.66 12.20 3.60
N TYR A 115 -18.32 11.22 2.75
CA TYR A 115 -18.99 11.02 1.47
C TYR A 115 -20.46 10.70 1.67
N GLU A 116 -20.81 9.72 2.51
CA GLU A 116 -22.20 9.34 2.76
C GLU A 116 -23.02 10.49 3.37
N ALA A 117 -22.44 11.27 4.29
CA ALA A 117 -23.09 12.45 4.87
C ALA A 117 -23.35 13.58 3.86
N ASN A 118 -22.61 13.63 2.75
CA ASN A 118 -22.72 14.68 1.73
C ASN A 118 -23.14 14.15 0.35
N LYS A 119 -23.51 12.87 0.23
CA LYS A 119 -23.76 12.17 -1.03
C LYS A 119 -24.79 12.84 -1.92
N ALA A 120 -25.82 13.43 -1.32
CA ALA A 120 -26.86 14.17 -2.03
C ALA A 120 -26.41 15.57 -2.55
N LYS A 121 -25.24 16.06 -2.13
CA LYS A 121 -24.72 17.40 -2.43
C LYS A 121 -23.50 17.38 -3.37
N VAL A 122 -22.85 16.23 -3.52
CA VAL A 122 -21.62 16.10 -4.30
C VAL A 122 -21.93 15.69 -5.74
N SER A 123 -21.12 16.17 -6.68
CA SER A 123 -21.14 15.77 -8.09
C SER A 123 -20.22 14.59 -8.40
N TRP A 124 -19.50 14.11 -7.39
CA TRP A 124 -18.49 13.08 -7.52
C TRP A 124 -18.85 11.82 -6.74
N ASP A 125 -18.39 10.67 -7.24
CA ASP A 125 -18.33 9.44 -6.47
C ASP A 125 -16.96 9.26 -5.80
N LEU A 126 -16.92 8.32 -4.85
CA LEU A 126 -15.72 7.98 -4.09
C LEU A 126 -15.29 6.56 -4.43
N VAL A 127 -13.99 6.37 -4.70
CA VAL A 127 -13.34 5.07 -4.83
C VAL A 127 -12.22 5.00 -3.82
N VAL A 128 -12.08 3.86 -3.14
CA VAL A 128 -10.94 3.62 -2.25
C VAL A 128 -10.18 2.37 -2.71
N LEU A 129 -8.89 2.53 -2.97
CA LEU A 129 -8.00 1.41 -3.26
C LEU A 129 -7.20 1.03 -2.01
N ASN A 130 -7.20 -0.27 -1.69
CA ASN A 130 -6.48 -0.85 -0.57
C ASN A 130 -5.35 -1.75 -1.10
N PRO A 131 -4.17 -1.18 -1.41
CA PRO A 131 -3.00 -1.98 -1.74
C PRO A 131 -2.39 -2.62 -0.47
N PRO A 132 -1.81 -3.83 -0.58
CA PRO A 132 -0.97 -4.42 0.44
C PRO A 132 0.45 -3.85 0.36
N ASN A 133 1.50 -4.68 0.53
CA ASN A 133 2.86 -4.22 0.29
C ASN A 133 3.07 -3.87 -1.18
N VAL A 134 3.61 -2.68 -1.45
CA VAL A 134 3.88 -2.21 -2.81
C VAL A 134 5.37 -2.32 -3.10
N PHE A 135 5.72 -3.10 -4.11
CA PHE A 135 7.10 -3.31 -4.56
C PHE A 135 7.27 -2.89 -6.01
N GLY A 136 8.50 -2.75 -6.50
CA GLY A 136 8.77 -2.38 -7.88
C GLY A 136 9.79 -1.26 -8.02
N PRO A 137 10.17 -0.94 -9.27
CA PRO A 137 11.12 0.12 -9.56
C PRO A 137 10.58 1.50 -9.17
N VAL A 138 11.47 2.39 -8.71
CA VAL A 138 11.07 3.71 -8.23
C VAL A 138 11.15 4.72 -9.38
N ILE A 139 10.04 5.39 -9.70
CA ILE A 139 10.02 6.39 -10.78
C ILE A 139 10.49 7.79 -10.34
N HIS A 140 10.32 8.12 -9.05
CA HIS A 140 10.69 9.43 -8.53
C HIS A 140 12.16 9.50 -8.14
N ASP A 141 12.65 10.73 -7.98
CA ASP A 141 14.01 10.97 -7.52
C ASP A 141 14.14 10.57 -6.05
N VAL A 142 15.15 9.75 -5.77
CA VAL A 142 15.46 9.24 -4.43
C VAL A 142 16.97 9.30 -4.33
N SER A 143 17.47 10.08 -3.37
CA SER A 143 18.90 10.40 -3.27
C SER A 143 19.77 9.21 -2.85
N SER A 144 19.21 8.25 -2.12
CA SER A 144 19.92 7.09 -1.59
C SER A 144 18.94 5.98 -1.17
N PRO A 145 19.40 4.74 -0.98
CA PRO A 145 18.54 3.65 -0.50
C PRO A 145 17.84 3.96 0.83
N SER A 146 18.47 4.73 1.72
CA SER A 146 17.90 5.16 3.00
C SER A 146 16.72 6.12 2.87
N SER A 147 16.51 6.70 1.69
CA SER A 147 15.39 7.60 1.38
C SER A 147 14.24 6.88 0.67
N LEU A 148 14.33 5.55 0.47
CA LEU A 148 13.24 4.75 -0.06
C LEU A 148 12.03 4.75 0.89
N GLY A 149 10.83 4.71 0.32
CA GLY A 149 9.60 4.49 1.09
C GLY A 149 9.63 3.13 1.79
N ALA A 150 8.87 3.00 2.88
CA ALA A 150 8.96 1.87 3.81
C ALA A 150 9.01 0.48 3.15
N SER A 151 8.10 0.17 2.22
CA SER A 151 8.09 -1.14 1.54
C SER A 151 9.29 -1.35 0.62
N ALA A 152 9.68 -0.34 -0.16
CA ALA A 152 10.83 -0.45 -1.06
C ALA A 152 12.15 -0.51 -0.29
N GLY A 153 12.27 0.22 0.83
CA GLY A 153 13.41 0.18 1.72
C GLY A 153 13.55 -1.17 2.42
N ASP A 154 12.46 -1.72 2.97
CA ASP A 154 12.47 -3.05 3.59
C ASP A 154 12.82 -4.15 2.57
N TRP A 155 12.34 -4.00 1.33
CA TRP A 155 12.72 -4.86 0.21
C TRP A 155 14.20 -4.76 -0.12
N TYR A 156 14.74 -3.55 -0.28
CA TYR A 156 16.17 -3.34 -0.55
C TYR A 156 17.06 -3.91 0.56
N ASN A 157 16.74 -3.58 1.81
CA ASN A 157 17.48 -4.05 2.97
C ASN A 157 17.40 -5.56 3.14
N THR A 158 16.33 -6.23 2.69
CA THR A 158 16.21 -7.69 2.88
C THR A 158 16.78 -8.47 1.69
N VAL A 159 16.55 -8.00 0.46
CA VAL A 159 16.86 -8.75 -0.77
C VAL A 159 18.21 -8.38 -1.36
N VAL A 160 18.73 -7.17 -1.11
CA VAL A 160 19.99 -6.67 -1.68
C VAL A 160 21.07 -6.47 -0.61
N ARG A 161 20.73 -5.78 0.50
CA ARG A 161 21.68 -5.34 1.53
C ARG A 161 21.24 -5.70 2.96
N PRO A 162 21.31 -6.98 3.36
CA PRO A 162 20.86 -7.46 4.68
C PRO A 162 21.68 -6.87 5.84
N ASP A 163 22.86 -6.32 5.56
CA ASP A 163 23.66 -5.53 6.50
C ASP A 163 22.97 -4.22 6.93
N MET A 164 21.98 -3.75 6.17
CA MET A 164 21.26 -2.48 6.39
C MET A 164 19.90 -2.66 7.10
N GLY A 165 19.69 -3.78 7.79
CA GLY A 165 18.42 -4.10 8.47
C GLY A 165 17.69 -5.29 7.87
N GLY A 166 18.44 -6.29 7.40
CA GLY A 166 17.90 -7.56 6.94
C GLY A 166 17.25 -8.37 8.06
N LYS A 167 16.54 -9.42 7.67
CA LYS A 167 15.71 -10.24 8.57
C LYS A 167 16.41 -11.53 8.96
N SER A 168 16.03 -12.08 10.11
CA SER A 168 16.43 -13.43 10.52
C SER A 168 15.86 -14.49 9.56
N LEU A 169 16.45 -15.70 9.55
CA LEU A 169 15.99 -16.79 8.69
C LEU A 169 14.52 -17.18 8.94
N GLU A 170 14.06 -17.06 10.19
CA GLU A 170 12.67 -17.32 10.55
C GLU A 170 11.74 -16.25 9.97
N GLU A 171 12.12 -14.98 10.12
CA GLU A 171 11.37 -13.86 9.53
C GLU A 171 11.34 -13.93 8.00
N LEU A 172 12.45 -14.31 7.35
CA LEU A 172 12.46 -14.51 5.89
C LEU A 172 11.42 -15.55 5.45
N ALA A 173 11.26 -16.62 6.23
CA ALA A 173 10.36 -17.72 5.93
C ALA A 173 8.88 -17.43 6.30
N THR A 174 8.60 -16.43 7.14
CA THR A 174 7.27 -16.27 7.76
C THR A 174 6.68 -14.87 7.66
N PHE A 175 7.52 -13.84 7.52
CA PHE A 175 7.08 -12.46 7.46
C PHE A 175 6.63 -12.11 6.03
N GLY A 176 5.32 -11.97 5.87
CA GLY A 176 4.70 -11.76 4.58
C GLY A 176 3.17 -11.67 4.67
N SER A 177 2.55 -11.30 3.56
CA SER A 177 1.12 -10.98 3.44
C SER A 177 0.74 -10.98 1.96
N GLY A 178 -0.08 -10.04 1.51
CA GLY A 178 -0.26 -9.68 0.10
C GLY A 178 0.83 -8.75 -0.42
N TRP A 179 1.00 -8.71 -1.74
CA TRP A 179 1.83 -7.72 -2.43
C TRP A 179 1.22 -7.28 -3.76
N VAL A 180 1.69 -6.17 -4.30
CA VAL A 180 1.37 -5.65 -5.64
C VAL A 180 2.56 -4.88 -6.22
N ASP A 181 2.75 -4.92 -7.54
CA ASP A 181 3.72 -4.05 -8.21
C ASP A 181 3.23 -2.60 -8.23
N VAL A 182 4.12 -1.63 -8.00
CA VAL A 182 3.85 -0.19 -7.99
C VAL A 182 3.19 0.30 -9.29
N ARG A 183 3.53 -0.31 -10.42
CA ARG A 183 2.96 0.00 -11.73
C ARG A 183 1.55 -0.57 -11.88
N ASP A 184 1.24 -1.67 -11.22
CA ASP A 184 -0.08 -2.28 -11.26
C ASP A 184 -1.07 -1.52 -10.37
N ILE A 185 -0.65 -1.10 -9.17
CA ILE A 185 -1.49 -0.22 -8.34
C ILE A 185 -1.68 1.15 -9.01
N ALA A 186 -0.65 1.70 -9.67
CA ALA A 186 -0.80 2.92 -10.48
C ALA A 186 -1.78 2.74 -11.65
N LEU A 187 -1.78 1.58 -12.30
CA LEU A 187 -2.76 1.24 -13.33
C LEU A 187 -4.17 1.10 -12.73
N ALA A 188 -4.31 0.49 -11.56
CA ALA A 188 -5.60 0.40 -10.87
C ALA A 188 -6.17 1.79 -10.53
N HIS A 189 -5.33 2.72 -10.08
CA HIS A 189 -5.70 4.14 -9.92
C HIS A 189 -6.25 4.74 -11.22
N ALA A 190 -5.47 4.66 -12.31
CA ALA A 190 -5.91 5.15 -13.62
C ALA A 190 -7.22 4.50 -14.11
N LEU A 191 -7.38 3.19 -13.92
CA LEU A 191 -8.61 2.47 -14.29
C LEU A 191 -9.79 2.90 -13.41
N SER A 192 -9.58 3.13 -12.12
CA SER A 192 -10.61 3.64 -11.20
C SER A 192 -11.14 5.00 -11.63
N LEU A 193 -10.36 5.83 -12.32
CA LEU A 193 -10.85 7.11 -12.86
C LEU A 193 -11.86 6.94 -14.02
N ILE A 194 -11.78 5.84 -14.77
CA ILE A 194 -12.53 5.67 -16.03
C ILE A 194 -13.60 4.58 -15.98
N LYS A 195 -13.48 3.61 -15.06
CA LYS A 195 -14.46 2.51 -14.92
C LYS A 195 -15.63 2.96 -14.07
N GLU A 196 -16.82 3.01 -14.64
CA GLU A 196 -18.04 3.40 -13.90
C GLU A 196 -18.28 2.47 -12.70
N GLU A 197 -17.98 1.18 -12.86
CA GLU A 197 -18.14 0.14 -11.84
C GLU A 197 -17.22 0.30 -10.62
N ALA A 198 -16.21 1.17 -10.69
CA ALA A 198 -15.37 1.50 -9.55
C ALA A 198 -16.04 2.49 -8.59
N GLY A 199 -17.01 3.28 -9.08
CA GLY A 199 -17.68 4.32 -8.30
C GLY A 199 -18.40 3.77 -7.08
N GLY A 200 -18.11 4.32 -5.90
CA GLY A 200 -18.69 3.88 -4.63
C GLY A 200 -18.06 2.60 -4.07
N GLU A 201 -16.99 2.09 -4.67
CA GLU A 201 -16.35 0.85 -4.24
C GLU A 201 -15.08 1.09 -3.42
N ARG A 202 -14.94 0.22 -2.42
CA ARG A 202 -13.68 -0.09 -1.75
C ARG A 202 -13.11 -1.34 -2.41
N VAL A 203 -11.85 -1.34 -2.80
CA VAL A 203 -11.26 -2.39 -3.66
C VAL A 203 -9.88 -2.80 -3.15
N VAL A 204 -9.71 -4.10 -2.82
CA VAL A 204 -8.38 -4.64 -2.50
C VAL A 204 -7.64 -4.99 -3.79
N VAL A 205 -6.45 -4.43 -3.96
CA VAL A 205 -5.62 -4.59 -5.17
C VAL A 205 -4.35 -5.35 -4.80
N SER A 206 -4.36 -6.67 -4.97
CA SER A 206 -3.27 -7.57 -4.59
C SER A 206 -2.96 -8.55 -5.70
N ALA A 207 -1.68 -8.71 -6.04
CA ALA A 207 -1.20 -9.64 -7.06
C ALA A 207 -1.09 -11.08 -6.53
N GLY A 208 -0.85 -11.24 -5.22
CA GLY A 208 -0.75 -12.55 -4.59
C GLY A 208 -0.17 -12.48 -3.18
N GLU A 209 0.09 -13.66 -2.63
CA GLU A 209 0.72 -13.86 -1.33
C GLU A 209 2.24 -13.93 -1.49
N TRP A 210 3.00 -13.58 -0.46
CA TRP A 210 4.47 -13.65 -0.45
C TRP A 210 5.02 -13.77 0.97
N VAL A 211 6.27 -14.22 1.07
CA VAL A 211 7.20 -13.93 2.18
C VAL A 211 8.57 -13.52 1.62
N PHE A 212 9.43 -12.90 2.44
CA PHE A 212 10.73 -12.39 1.96
C PHE A 212 11.63 -13.45 1.30
N GLN A 213 11.58 -14.70 1.76
CA GLN A 213 12.33 -15.79 1.12
C GLN A 213 11.94 -15.97 -0.35
N ASP A 214 10.69 -15.72 -0.73
CA ASP A 214 10.24 -15.85 -2.12
C ASP A 214 10.91 -14.82 -3.04
N PHE A 215 11.05 -13.57 -2.59
CA PHE A 215 11.78 -12.53 -3.32
C PHE A 215 13.28 -12.81 -3.38
N ILE A 216 13.88 -13.32 -2.30
CA ILE A 216 15.29 -13.74 -2.28
C ILE A 216 15.52 -14.86 -3.29
N ASP A 217 14.69 -15.90 -3.27
CA ASP A 217 14.78 -17.03 -4.18
C ASP A 217 14.61 -16.58 -5.64
N THR A 218 13.63 -15.70 -5.88
CA THR A 218 13.38 -15.09 -7.19
C THR A 218 14.59 -14.30 -7.67
N ALA A 219 15.15 -13.41 -6.85
CA ALA A 219 16.31 -12.60 -7.19
C ALA A 219 17.52 -13.48 -7.57
N ASN A 220 17.79 -14.55 -6.80
CA ASN A 220 18.89 -15.47 -7.05
C ASN A 220 18.66 -16.41 -8.25
N ALA A 221 17.42 -16.57 -8.71
CA ALA A 221 17.09 -17.40 -9.88
C ALA A 221 17.24 -16.66 -11.21
N LEU A 222 17.31 -15.32 -11.20
CA LEU A 222 17.44 -14.50 -12.40
C LEU A 222 18.82 -14.66 -13.05
N SER A 223 18.83 -15.04 -14.32
CA SER A 223 20.05 -15.22 -15.11
C SER A 223 19.94 -14.57 -16.49
N PRO A 224 20.86 -13.66 -16.88
CA PRO A 224 21.93 -13.09 -16.04
C PRO A 224 21.38 -12.26 -14.86
N SER A 225 22.18 -12.07 -13.82
CA SER A 225 21.80 -11.22 -12.68
C SER A 225 21.49 -9.80 -13.18
N PRO A 226 20.34 -9.20 -12.81
CA PRO A 226 20.03 -7.82 -13.18
C PRO A 226 20.81 -6.78 -12.38
N ILE A 227 21.56 -7.20 -11.34
CA ILE A 227 22.39 -6.36 -10.47
C ILE A 227 23.84 -6.91 -10.42
N PRO A 228 24.59 -6.87 -11.53
CA PRO A 228 25.92 -7.48 -11.62
C PRO A 228 26.95 -6.86 -10.66
N SER A 229 26.71 -5.65 -10.14
CA SER A 229 27.54 -5.04 -9.09
C SER A 229 27.50 -5.79 -7.76
N HIS A 230 26.46 -6.59 -7.52
CA HIS A 230 26.26 -7.37 -6.29
C HIS A 230 26.52 -8.85 -6.52
N THR A 231 27.75 -9.28 -6.29
CA THR A 231 28.19 -10.67 -6.53
C THR A 231 27.81 -11.66 -5.43
N ASP A 232 27.47 -11.17 -4.23
CA ASP A 232 27.10 -11.99 -3.07
C ASP A 232 25.72 -11.60 -2.56
N MET A 233 24.69 -11.91 -3.36
CA MET A 233 23.31 -11.67 -2.98
C MET A 233 22.90 -12.57 -1.80
N PRO A 234 22.04 -12.07 -0.89
CA PRO A 234 21.49 -12.87 0.21
C PRO A 234 20.79 -14.10 -0.33
N LYS A 235 20.90 -15.23 0.38
CA LYS A 235 20.29 -16.51 -0.06
C LYS A 235 19.22 -17.03 0.89
N GLY A 236 19.24 -16.60 2.16
CA GLY A 236 18.39 -17.16 3.19
C GLY A 236 18.44 -18.70 3.21
N ASN A 237 17.28 -19.33 3.38
CA ASN A 237 17.09 -20.76 3.21
C ASN A 237 16.22 -21.02 1.98
N ARG A 238 16.83 -21.40 0.86
CA ARG A 238 16.13 -21.63 -0.41
C ARG A 238 14.92 -22.55 -0.24
N GLY A 239 13.76 -22.10 -0.71
CA GLY A 239 12.49 -22.83 -0.65
C GLY A 239 11.87 -22.93 0.74
N ALA A 240 12.38 -22.18 1.73
CA ALA A 240 11.84 -22.21 3.10
C ALA A 240 10.62 -21.29 3.30
N GLY A 241 10.18 -20.57 2.27
CA GLY A 241 9.00 -19.71 2.33
C GLY A 241 7.76 -20.49 2.77
N LYS A 242 7.04 -19.96 3.75
CA LYS A 242 5.78 -20.53 4.25
C LYS A 242 4.61 -19.68 3.78
N PRO A 243 3.44 -20.28 3.49
CA PRO A 243 2.24 -19.51 3.19
C PRO A 243 1.94 -18.50 4.31
N PRO A 244 1.72 -17.21 3.98
CA PRO A 244 1.45 -16.20 4.99
C PRO A 244 0.08 -16.44 5.64
N LYS A 245 -0.07 -15.99 6.89
CA LYS A 245 -1.35 -16.06 7.62
C LYS A 245 -2.40 -15.08 7.10
N ILE A 246 -1.97 -14.03 6.42
CA ILE A 246 -2.83 -12.98 5.87
C ILE A 246 -2.86 -13.14 4.36
N ALA A 247 -4.06 -13.29 3.82
CA ALA A 247 -4.34 -13.32 2.40
C ALA A 247 -5.48 -12.35 2.07
N PHE A 248 -5.61 -11.98 0.81
CA PHE A 248 -6.69 -11.10 0.35
C PHE A 248 -7.53 -11.76 -0.74
N ASP A 249 -8.84 -11.54 -0.70
CA ASP A 249 -9.75 -11.79 -1.81
C ASP A 249 -9.65 -10.64 -2.80
N THR A 250 -9.49 -10.96 -4.08
CA THR A 250 -9.32 -10.00 -5.18
C THR A 250 -10.38 -10.18 -6.26
N ALA A 251 -11.46 -10.92 -5.97
CA ALA A 251 -12.56 -11.15 -6.90
C ALA A 251 -13.22 -9.83 -7.33
N LYS A 252 -13.36 -8.85 -6.43
CA LYS A 252 -13.93 -7.55 -6.77
C LYS A 252 -13.02 -6.76 -7.72
N ALA A 253 -11.72 -6.68 -7.43
CA ALA A 253 -10.76 -6.04 -8.34
C ALA A 253 -10.78 -6.70 -9.72
N SER A 254 -10.84 -8.03 -9.77
CA SER A 254 -10.96 -8.79 -11.03
C SER A 254 -12.25 -8.48 -11.78
N LYS A 255 -13.36 -8.26 -11.07
CA LYS A 255 -14.65 -7.89 -11.67
C LYS A 255 -14.64 -6.46 -12.23
N ILE A 256 -14.08 -5.50 -11.50
CA ILE A 256 -14.07 -4.07 -11.88
C ILE A 256 -13.06 -3.81 -12.99
N PHE A 257 -11.84 -4.29 -12.84
CA PHE A 257 -10.74 -3.99 -13.76
C PHE A 257 -10.54 -5.03 -14.86
N GLY A 258 -11.06 -6.24 -14.66
CA GLY A 258 -11.08 -7.28 -15.68
C GLY A 258 -9.68 -7.63 -16.21
N HIS A 259 -9.60 -7.75 -17.53
CA HIS A 259 -8.39 -8.12 -18.25
C HIS A 259 -7.41 -6.96 -18.44
N GLU A 260 -7.79 -5.72 -18.08
CA GLU A 260 -6.94 -4.53 -18.23
C GLU A 260 -5.93 -4.43 -17.10
N LEU A 261 -6.30 -4.80 -15.87
CA LEU A 261 -5.36 -4.92 -14.76
C LEU A 261 -4.72 -6.32 -14.77
N LYS A 262 -3.64 -6.46 -15.52
CA LYS A 262 -2.79 -7.67 -15.48
C LYS A 262 -1.66 -7.46 -14.49
N TYR A 263 -1.70 -8.20 -13.40
CA TYR A 263 -0.64 -8.16 -12.41
C TYR A 263 0.67 -8.70 -12.98
N ARG A 264 1.75 -7.99 -12.69
CA ARG A 264 3.12 -8.42 -12.97
C ARG A 264 3.48 -9.60 -12.09
N SER A 265 4.33 -10.46 -12.62
CA SER A 265 4.87 -11.57 -11.83
C SER A 265 5.88 -11.05 -10.81
N MET A 266 6.10 -11.84 -9.75
CA MET A 266 7.18 -11.58 -8.79
C MET A 266 8.53 -11.52 -9.50
N GLU A 267 8.73 -12.36 -10.52
CA GLU A 267 9.94 -12.38 -11.34
C GLU A 267 10.15 -11.06 -12.11
N GLU A 268 9.11 -10.53 -12.75
CA GLU A 268 9.18 -9.23 -13.45
C GLU A 268 9.44 -8.08 -12.49
N THR A 269 8.67 -8.04 -11.40
CA THR A 269 8.81 -7.03 -10.33
C THR A 269 10.22 -7.02 -9.76
N THR A 270 10.74 -8.19 -9.39
CA THR A 270 12.10 -8.36 -8.85
C THR A 270 13.16 -7.92 -9.86
N ARG A 271 13.08 -8.41 -11.10
CA ARG A 271 14.05 -8.09 -12.15
C ARG A 271 14.12 -6.59 -12.42
N ASP A 272 12.97 -5.93 -12.54
CA ASP A 272 12.94 -4.51 -12.88
C ASP A 272 13.36 -3.64 -11.70
N THR A 273 13.05 -4.05 -10.48
CA THR A 273 13.51 -3.39 -9.24
C THR A 273 15.03 -3.45 -9.13
N LEU A 274 15.63 -4.63 -9.33
CA LEU A 274 17.09 -4.82 -9.30
C LEU A 274 17.80 -4.02 -10.40
N LYS A 275 17.24 -3.98 -11.62
CA LYS A 275 17.76 -3.13 -12.70
C LYS A 275 17.71 -1.64 -12.33
N ASP A 276 16.67 -1.22 -11.63
CA ASP A 276 16.55 0.17 -11.19
C ASP A 276 17.64 0.54 -10.19
N PHE A 277 17.88 -0.32 -9.20
CA PHE A 277 18.95 -0.13 -8.22
C PHE A 277 20.34 -0.13 -8.85
N GLU A 278 20.63 -1.07 -9.77
CA GLU A 278 21.88 -1.10 -10.52
C GLU A 278 22.12 0.21 -11.29
N ARG A 279 21.09 0.72 -11.99
CA ARG A 279 21.19 2.00 -12.73
C ARG A 279 21.45 3.20 -11.81
N ARG A 280 21.01 3.12 -10.56
CA ARG A 280 21.23 4.14 -9.51
C ARG A 280 22.59 3.96 -8.81
N GLY A 281 23.32 2.89 -9.10
CA GLY A 281 24.59 2.55 -8.47
C GLY A 281 24.45 2.12 -7.01
N TRP A 282 23.30 1.52 -6.67
CA TRP A 282 22.97 1.08 -5.31
C TRP A 282 23.27 -0.40 -5.12
#